data_AF-A0A8T3PA55-F1
#
_entry.id   AF-A0A8T3PA55-F1
#
_cell.length_a   1.000
_cell.length_b   1.000
_cell.length_c   1.000
_cell.angle_alpha   90.00
_cell.angle_beta   90.00
_cell.angle_gamma   90.00
#
_symmetry.space_group_name_H-M   'P 1'
#
loop_
_entity.id
_entity.type
_entity.pdbx_description
1 polymer ?
#
loop_
_entity_poly.entity_id
_entity_poly.type
_entity_poly.pdbx_seq_one_letter_code
_entity_poly.pdbx_strand_id
1 'polypeptide(L)'
;MTRIVDRGAIFAGWVGLGMVVVTVIALELILAVQSLPFLAAPLIGGLIGWYANVRSERWRPWSRVMTNAVYAGLITGLGLALLYAVVRLVFVFGDSGFRDATQGGQLQCRTGPDCTYQRYLAAGGGEELEAVGVTDASSFERYALRQQANGALILIVLATAGSLMGGAVRGLGGGPRREERALPTTLMA
;
A
#
# COMPACT_ATOMS: atom_id res chain seq x y z
N MET A 1 9.89 12.06 28.41
CA MET A 1 9.95 11.81 26.96
C MET A 1 8.55 11.91 26.37
N THR A 2 8.24 13.01 25.68
CA THR A 2 6.97 13.16 24.95
C THR A 2 7.03 12.31 23.68
N ARG A 3 6.28 11.19 23.64
CA ARG A 3 6.17 10.37 22.42
C ARG A 3 5.58 11.22 21.30
N ILE A 4 6.02 11.03 20.06
CA ILE A 4 5.50 11.74 18.87
C ILE A 4 4.22 11.07 18.34
N VAL A 5 4.12 9.74 18.48
CA VAL A 5 3.00 8.91 18.06
C VAL A 5 2.37 8.23 19.28
N ASP A 6 1.04 8.13 19.29
CA ASP A 6 0.29 7.48 20.37
C ASP A 6 0.36 5.94 20.27
N ARG A 7 0.26 5.24 21.41
CA ARG A 7 0.28 3.76 21.43
C ARG A 7 -0.83 3.14 20.60
N GLY A 8 -2.00 3.80 20.55
CA GLY A 8 -3.14 3.37 19.74
C GLY A 8 -2.83 3.38 18.24
N ALA A 9 -2.10 4.39 17.77
CA ALA A 9 -1.67 4.48 16.37
C ALA A 9 -0.60 3.43 16.01
N ILE A 10 0.30 3.10 16.95
CA ILE A 10 1.26 1.98 16.78
C ILE A 10 0.51 0.65 16.60
N PHE A 11 -0.48 0.38 17.45
CA PHE A 11 -1.32 -0.81 17.33
C PHE A 11 -2.09 -0.83 16.01
N ALA A 12 -2.65 0.31 15.59
CA ALA A 12 -3.32 0.43 14.30
C ALA A 12 -2.37 0.14 13.13
N GLY A 13 -1.11 0.57 13.18
CA GLY A 13 -0.10 0.23 12.16
C GLY A 13 0.06 -1.29 11.97
N TRP A 14 0.13 -2.06 13.07
CA TRP A 14 0.20 -3.53 13.00
C TRP A 14 -1.06 -4.16 12.41
N VAL A 15 -2.24 -3.65 12.78
CA VAL A 15 -3.51 -4.09 12.17
C VAL A 15 -3.53 -3.80 10.68
N GLY A 16 -3.05 -2.61 10.27
CA GLY A 16 -2.90 -2.22 8.88
C GLY A 16 -2.04 -3.21 8.10
N LEU A 17 -0.87 -3.59 8.63
CA LEU A 17 -0.02 -4.61 8.01
C LEU A 17 -0.74 -5.95 7.82
N GLY A 18 -1.48 -6.42 8.83
CA GLY A 18 -2.27 -7.65 8.73
C GLY A 18 -3.32 -7.59 7.62
N MET A 19 -4.07 -6.48 7.52
CA MET A 19 -5.04 -6.27 6.44
C MET A 19 -4.38 -6.31 5.07
N VAL A 20 -3.25 -5.63 4.92
CA VAL A 20 -2.52 -5.52 3.66
C VAL A 20 -2.05 -6.88 3.15
N VAL A 21 -1.53 -7.75 4.03
CA VAL A 21 -1.13 -9.12 3.64
C VAL A 21 -2.30 -9.85 2.97
N VAL A 22 -3.46 -9.83 3.60
CA VAL A 22 -4.66 -10.51 3.07
C VAL A 22 -5.13 -9.86 1.77
N THR A 23 -5.15 -8.52 1.70
CA THR A 23 -5.59 -7.79 0.52
C THR A 23 -4.69 -8.05 -0.68
N VAL A 24 -3.36 -7.93 -0.54
CA VAL A 24 -2.45 -8.09 -1.66
C VAL A 24 -2.49 -9.54 -2.18
N ILE A 25 -2.50 -10.53 -1.28
CA ILE A 25 -2.64 -11.93 -1.69
C ILE A 25 -3.94 -12.16 -2.44
N ALA A 26 -5.07 -11.65 -1.93
CA ALA A 26 -6.36 -11.84 -2.60
C ALA A 26 -6.42 -11.15 -3.97
N LEU A 27 -5.94 -9.92 -4.08
CA LEU A 27 -6.10 -9.13 -5.32
C LEU A 27 -5.07 -9.48 -6.40
N GLU A 28 -3.82 -9.75 -6.02
CA GLU A 28 -2.74 -9.99 -6.98
C GLU A 28 -2.54 -11.48 -7.29
N LEU A 29 -2.69 -12.39 -6.31
CA LEU A 29 -2.48 -13.83 -6.57
C LEU A 29 -3.77 -14.54 -6.97
N ILE A 30 -4.91 -14.20 -6.38
CA ILE A 30 -6.17 -14.94 -6.61
C ILE A 30 -6.95 -14.34 -7.78
N LEU A 31 -7.19 -13.02 -7.75
CA LEU A 31 -7.95 -12.34 -8.80
C LEU A 31 -7.08 -11.89 -9.98
N ALA A 32 -5.78 -11.72 -9.76
CA ALA A 32 -4.82 -11.24 -10.76
C ALA A 32 -5.23 -9.92 -11.45
N VAL A 33 -5.87 -9.00 -10.71
CA VAL A 33 -6.30 -7.69 -11.24
C VAL A 33 -5.43 -6.57 -10.69
N GLN A 34 -4.43 -6.17 -11.48
CA GLN A 34 -3.38 -5.20 -11.10
C GLN A 34 -3.90 -3.83 -10.62
N SER A 35 -5.07 -3.40 -11.08
CA SER A 35 -5.61 -2.07 -10.74
C SER A 35 -6.31 -2.04 -9.38
N LEU A 36 -6.73 -3.19 -8.83
CA LEU A 36 -7.52 -3.23 -7.60
C LEU A 36 -6.75 -2.77 -6.35
N PRO A 37 -5.46 -3.09 -6.14
CA PRO A 37 -4.73 -2.58 -4.98
C PRO A 37 -4.66 -1.06 -4.93
N PHE A 38 -4.59 -0.39 -6.09
CA PHE A 38 -4.58 1.06 -6.17
C PHE A 38 -5.92 1.67 -5.76
N LEU A 39 -7.03 1.02 -6.12
CA LEU A 39 -8.37 1.44 -5.70
C LEU A 39 -8.63 1.13 -4.22
N ALA A 40 -8.10 0.02 -3.71
CA ALA A 40 -8.24 -0.39 -2.32
C ALA A 40 -7.37 0.43 -1.36
N ALA A 41 -6.18 0.85 -1.79
CA ALA A 41 -5.21 1.60 -0.99
C ALA A 41 -5.80 2.81 -0.24
N PRO A 42 -6.52 3.75 -0.89
CA PRO A 42 -7.09 4.90 -0.19
C PRO A 42 -8.19 4.50 0.79
N LEU A 43 -8.96 3.44 0.52
CA LEU A 43 -10.02 2.95 1.42
C LEU A 43 -9.43 2.31 2.67
N ILE A 44 -8.43 1.45 2.50
CA ILE A 44 -7.70 0.82 3.61
C ILE A 44 -6.97 1.88 4.43
N GLY A 45 -6.32 2.84 3.75
CA GLY A 45 -5.72 4.01 4.37
C GLY A 45 -6.73 4.76 5.23
N GLY A 46 -7.87 5.16 4.66
CA GLY A 46 -8.93 5.86 5.39
C GLY A 46 -9.41 5.13 6.63
N LEU A 47 -9.66 3.83 6.50
CA LEU A 47 -10.06 3.00 7.63
C LEU A 47 -9.00 2.99 8.73
N ILE A 48 -7.72 2.84 8.38
CA ILE A 48 -6.65 2.76 9.38
C ILE A 48 -6.36 4.11 10.05
N GLY A 49 -6.44 5.20 9.31
CA GLY A 49 -6.28 6.55 9.86
C GLY A 49 -7.40 6.93 10.83
N TRP A 50 -8.63 6.51 10.52
CA TRP A 50 -9.76 6.60 11.44
C TRP A 50 -9.54 5.73 12.68
N TYR A 51 -9.18 4.45 12.48
CA TYR A 51 -8.97 3.47 13.55
C TYR A 51 -7.83 3.86 14.51
N ALA A 52 -6.72 4.38 13.98
CA ALA A 52 -5.60 4.89 14.77
C ALA A 52 -6.04 5.96 15.76
N ASN A 53 -6.92 6.87 15.34
CA ASN A 53 -7.44 7.94 16.19
C ASN A 53 -8.57 7.48 17.12
N VAL A 54 -9.32 6.43 16.77
CA VAL A 54 -10.23 5.75 17.71
C VAL A 54 -9.45 5.10 18.86
N ARG A 55 -8.30 4.49 18.58
CA ARG A 55 -7.49 3.79 19.58
C ARG A 55 -6.59 4.71 20.43
N SER A 56 -6.39 5.96 20.02
CA SER A 56 -5.42 6.88 20.64
C SER A 56 -5.99 7.84 21.71
N GLU A 57 -7.18 7.54 22.25
CA GLU A 57 -8.01 8.35 23.18
C GLU A 57 -9.02 9.30 22.50
N ARG A 58 -10.01 9.77 23.28
CA ARG A 58 -11.23 10.42 22.76
C ARG A 58 -10.99 11.81 22.18
N TRP A 59 -10.08 12.59 22.77
CA TRP A 59 -9.72 13.95 22.36
C TRP A 59 -8.20 14.16 22.28
N ARG A 60 -7.73 14.75 21.19
CA ARG A 60 -6.34 15.08 20.91
C ARG A 60 -6.25 16.39 20.11
N PRO A 61 -5.17 17.18 20.27
CA PRO A 61 -4.94 18.34 19.40
C PRO A 61 -4.75 17.88 17.95
N TRP A 62 -5.10 18.75 16.99
CA TRP A 62 -5.12 18.41 15.57
C TRP A 62 -3.78 17.86 15.05
N SER A 63 -2.66 18.43 15.51
CA SER A 63 -1.32 17.96 15.17
C SER A 63 -1.10 16.49 15.55
N ARG A 64 -1.66 16.02 16.67
CA ARG A 64 -1.58 14.62 17.10
C ARG A 64 -2.45 13.70 16.25
N VAL A 65 -3.66 14.15 15.91
CA VAL A 65 -4.57 13.41 15.03
C VAL A 65 -3.92 13.16 13.68
N MET A 66 -3.31 14.20 13.10
CA MET A 66 -2.61 14.11 11.82
C MET A 66 -1.36 13.23 11.92
N THR A 67 -0.52 13.40 12.95
CA THR A 67 0.67 12.55 13.14
C THR A 67 0.32 11.07 13.30
N ASN A 68 -0.73 10.75 14.07
CA ASN A 68 -1.21 9.37 14.23
C ASN A 68 -1.73 8.79 12.90
N ALA A 69 -2.47 9.59 12.13
CA ALA A 69 -2.96 9.19 10.81
C ALA A 69 -1.82 8.99 9.80
N VAL A 70 -0.86 9.92 9.73
CA VAL A 70 0.33 9.79 8.86
C VAL A 70 1.11 8.53 9.22
N TYR A 71 1.36 8.29 10.51
CA TYR A 71 2.06 7.10 10.96
C TYR A 71 1.35 5.81 10.52
N ALA A 72 0.05 5.67 10.81
CA ALA A 72 -0.70 4.47 10.47
C ALA A 72 -0.81 4.28 8.95
N GLY A 73 -0.99 5.37 8.21
CA GLY A 73 -1.05 5.40 6.75
C GLY A 73 0.28 5.00 6.10
N LEU A 74 1.40 5.52 6.61
CA LEU A 74 2.74 5.17 6.11
C LEU A 74 3.07 3.70 6.35
N ILE A 75 2.82 3.17 7.55
CA ILE A 75 3.08 1.75 7.84
C ILE A 75 2.26 0.83 6.92
N THR A 76 0.98 1.16 6.75
CA THR A 76 0.08 0.41 5.85
C THR A 76 0.51 0.54 4.39
N GLY A 77 0.82 1.76 3.93
CA GLY A 77 1.27 2.04 2.57
C GLY A 77 2.60 1.39 2.22
N LEU A 78 3.56 1.37 3.15
CA LEU A 78 4.83 0.66 3.01
C LEU A 78 4.62 -0.85 2.94
N GLY A 79 3.70 -1.40 3.75
CA GLY A 79 3.30 -2.79 3.65
C GLY A 79 2.72 -3.12 2.26
N LEU A 80 1.81 -2.27 1.76
CA LEU A 80 1.19 -2.44 0.43
C LEU A 80 2.25 -2.44 -0.65
N ALA A 81 3.10 -1.41 -0.64
CA ALA A 81 4.18 -1.23 -1.59
C ALA A 81 5.15 -2.41 -1.60
N LEU A 82 5.58 -2.88 -0.43
CA LEU A 82 6.52 -3.99 -0.32
C LEU A 82 5.91 -5.28 -0.86
N LEU A 83 4.70 -5.65 -0.41
CA LEU A 83 4.07 -6.89 -0.83
C LEU A 83 3.70 -6.86 -2.32
N TYR A 84 3.18 -5.73 -2.81
CA TYR A 84 2.91 -5.51 -4.23
C TYR A 84 4.18 -5.72 -5.06
N ALA A 85 5.28 -5.06 -4.69
CA ALA A 85 6.54 -5.19 -5.41
C ALA A 85 7.08 -6.63 -5.36
N VAL A 86 7.11 -7.26 -4.18
CA VAL A 86 7.63 -8.63 -4.01
C VAL A 86 6.84 -9.62 -4.86
N VAL A 87 5.51 -9.59 -4.78
CA VAL A 87 4.66 -10.51 -5.56
C VAL A 87 4.94 -10.39 -7.05
N ARG A 88 4.98 -9.17 -7.57
CA ARG A 88 5.19 -8.95 -9.01
C ARG A 88 6.61 -9.29 -9.44
N LEU A 89 7.60 -9.02 -8.59
CA LEU A 89 8.99 -9.42 -8.86
C LEU A 89 9.16 -10.94 -8.84
N VAL A 90 8.41 -11.68 -8.03
CA VAL A 90 8.41 -13.15 -8.08
C VAL A 90 7.97 -13.65 -9.46
N PHE A 91 6.95 -13.05 -10.07
CA PHE A 91 6.53 -13.45 -11.42
C PHE A 91 7.54 -13.06 -12.50
N VAL A 92 8.16 -11.89 -12.41
CA VAL A 92 9.16 -11.44 -13.39
C VAL A 92 10.48 -12.22 -13.29
N PHE A 93 11.00 -12.40 -12.07
CA PHE A 93 12.28 -13.07 -11.84
C PHE A 93 12.16 -14.59 -11.72
N GLY A 94 10.95 -15.10 -11.48
CA GLY A 94 10.65 -16.52 -11.43
C GLY A 94 10.15 -17.13 -12.75
N ASP A 95 9.94 -16.33 -13.81
CA ASP A 95 9.49 -16.88 -15.09
C ASP A 95 10.56 -17.79 -15.70
N SER A 96 10.27 -19.08 -15.80
CA SER A 96 11.14 -20.08 -16.41
C SER A 96 10.95 -20.21 -17.92
N GLY A 97 10.02 -19.45 -18.50
CA GLY A 97 9.62 -19.61 -19.90
C GLY A 97 8.67 -20.78 -20.14
N PHE A 98 8.22 -21.46 -19.07
CA PHE A 98 7.33 -22.60 -19.19
C PHE A 98 5.97 -22.20 -19.77
N ARG A 99 5.55 -22.94 -20.79
CA ARG A 99 4.26 -22.88 -21.47
C ARG A 99 3.92 -24.31 -21.90
N ASP A 100 2.66 -24.69 -21.77
CA ASP A 100 2.21 -25.97 -22.29
C ASP A 100 2.21 -26.00 -23.83
N ALA A 101 1.98 -27.19 -24.42
CA ALA A 101 1.96 -27.36 -25.86
C ALA A 101 0.84 -26.55 -26.56
N THR A 102 -0.30 -26.33 -25.88
CA THR A 102 -1.42 -25.54 -26.42
C THR A 102 -1.08 -24.06 -26.53
N GLN A 103 -0.13 -23.61 -25.70
CA GLN A 103 0.40 -22.27 -25.69
C GLN A 103 1.70 -22.16 -26.49
N GLY A 104 2.07 -23.12 -27.35
CA GLY A 104 3.26 -23.03 -28.19
C GLY A 104 4.56 -23.55 -27.56
N GLY A 105 4.49 -24.19 -26.38
CA GLY A 105 5.62 -24.86 -25.74
C GLY A 105 6.64 -23.93 -25.09
N GLN A 106 7.61 -24.55 -24.41
CA GLN A 106 8.67 -23.88 -23.65
C GLN A 106 9.41 -22.81 -24.47
N LEU A 107 9.51 -21.60 -23.91
CA LEU A 107 10.31 -20.52 -24.49
C LEU A 107 11.82 -20.80 -24.39
N GLN A 108 12.55 -20.41 -25.43
CA GLN A 108 14.02 -20.45 -25.45
C GLN A 108 14.57 -19.15 -24.89
N CYS A 109 14.77 -19.10 -23.59
CA CYS A 109 15.16 -17.91 -22.84
C CYS A 109 15.88 -18.32 -21.54
N ARG A 110 16.54 -17.35 -20.91
CA ARG A 110 17.08 -17.48 -19.56
C ARG A 110 15.98 -17.15 -18.54
N THR A 111 15.84 -17.99 -17.51
CA THR A 111 14.90 -17.76 -16.39
C THR A 111 15.02 -16.35 -15.85
N GLY A 112 13.87 -15.70 -15.65
CA GLY A 112 13.73 -14.36 -15.10
C GLY A 112 13.24 -13.34 -16.14
N PRO A 113 13.75 -12.08 -16.09
CA PRO A 113 13.28 -11.00 -16.96
C PRO A 113 13.38 -11.29 -18.46
N ASP A 114 14.35 -12.09 -18.88
CA ASP A 114 14.49 -12.51 -20.29
C ASP A 114 13.30 -13.38 -20.74
N CYS A 115 12.95 -14.43 -19.98
CA CYS A 115 11.74 -15.20 -20.29
C CYS A 115 10.46 -14.38 -20.24
N THR A 116 10.34 -13.44 -19.29
CA THR A 116 9.17 -12.56 -19.23
C THR A 116 9.09 -11.66 -20.46
N TYR A 117 10.22 -11.09 -20.90
CA TYR A 117 10.31 -10.27 -22.10
C TYR A 117 9.90 -11.07 -23.35
N GLN A 118 10.47 -12.27 -23.54
CA GLN A 118 10.11 -13.14 -24.66
C GLN A 118 8.62 -13.54 -24.65
N ARG A 119 8.05 -13.72 -23.46
CA ARG A 119 6.61 -13.99 -23.30
C ARG A 119 5.76 -12.81 -23.77
N TYR A 120 6.15 -11.57 -23.45
CA TYR A 120 5.47 -10.37 -23.94
C TYR A 120 5.55 -10.24 -25.47
N LEU A 121 6.72 -10.50 -26.06
CA LEU A 121 6.89 -10.50 -27.51
C LEU A 121 6.00 -11.56 -28.19
N ALA A 122 5.99 -12.79 -27.64
CA ALA A 122 5.18 -13.88 -28.15
C ALA A 122 3.66 -13.64 -28.01
N ALA A 123 3.26 -12.73 -27.12
CA ALA A 123 1.88 -12.25 -26.98
C ALA A 123 1.54 -11.05 -27.88
N GLY A 124 2.47 -10.59 -28.74
CA GLY A 124 2.27 -9.46 -29.64
C GLY A 124 2.55 -8.08 -29.01
N GLY A 125 3.09 -8.02 -27.80
CA GLY A 125 3.37 -6.77 -27.09
C GLY A 125 4.64 -6.03 -27.51
N GLY A 126 5.29 -6.44 -28.60
CA GLY A 126 6.58 -5.88 -29.03
C GLY A 126 6.54 -4.40 -29.36
N GLU A 127 5.56 -3.97 -30.17
CA GLU A 127 5.42 -2.56 -30.56
C GLU A 127 5.20 -1.63 -29.35
N GLU A 128 4.43 -2.09 -28.34
CA GLU A 128 4.19 -1.33 -27.11
C GLU A 128 5.48 -1.18 -26.29
N LEU A 129 6.28 -2.24 -26.18
CA LEU A 129 7.57 -2.21 -25.49
C LEU A 129 8.57 -1.30 -26.21
N GLU A 130 8.66 -1.40 -27.54
CA GLU A 130 9.53 -0.54 -28.34
C GLU A 130 9.14 0.93 -28.22
N ALA A 131 7.84 1.24 -28.19
CA ALA A 131 7.34 2.62 -28.02
C ALA A 131 7.79 3.28 -26.70
N VAL A 132 8.09 2.48 -25.67
CA VAL A 132 8.63 2.95 -24.38
C VAL A 132 10.14 2.73 -24.25
N GLY A 133 10.82 2.36 -25.35
CA GLY A 133 12.27 2.19 -25.41
C GLY A 133 12.78 0.87 -24.84
N VAL A 134 11.93 -0.16 -24.77
CA VAL A 134 12.28 -1.51 -24.34
C VAL A 134 12.48 -2.39 -25.57
N THR A 135 13.74 -2.70 -25.88
CA THR A 135 14.15 -3.44 -27.09
C THR A 135 14.88 -4.75 -26.79
N ASP A 136 15.20 -5.00 -25.53
CA ASP A 136 15.93 -6.18 -25.08
C ASP A 136 15.62 -6.53 -23.62
N ALA A 137 16.01 -7.73 -23.18
CA ALA A 137 15.77 -8.23 -21.82
C ALA A 137 16.32 -7.30 -20.71
N SER A 138 17.46 -6.64 -20.94
CA SER A 138 18.08 -5.75 -19.94
C SER A 138 17.33 -4.40 -19.82
N SER A 139 16.81 -3.90 -20.94
CA SER A 139 15.93 -2.73 -20.96
C SER A 139 14.57 -3.06 -20.33
N PHE A 140 14.06 -4.29 -20.54
CA PHE A 140 12.83 -4.78 -19.93
C PHE A 140 12.96 -4.91 -18.42
N GLU A 141 14.06 -5.48 -17.91
CA GLU A 141 14.31 -5.58 -16.46
C GLU A 141 14.29 -4.21 -15.79
N ARG A 142 15.03 -3.24 -16.36
CA ARG A 142 15.05 -1.86 -15.84
C ARG A 142 13.67 -1.21 -15.88
N TYR A 143 12.93 -1.43 -16.96
CA TYR A 143 11.56 -0.95 -17.10
C TYR A 143 10.64 -1.56 -16.02
N ALA A 144 10.68 -2.88 -15.84
CA ALA A 144 9.90 -3.59 -14.84
C ALA A 144 10.20 -3.06 -13.42
N LEU A 145 11.48 -2.94 -13.06
CA LEU A 145 11.90 -2.39 -11.76
C LEU A 145 11.39 -0.95 -11.55
N ARG A 146 11.49 -0.10 -12.57
CA ARG A 146 10.98 1.28 -12.51
C ARG A 146 9.47 1.31 -12.34
N GLN A 147 8.74 0.47 -13.06
CA GLN A 147 7.28 0.36 -12.91
C GLN A 147 6.88 -0.13 -11.52
N GLN A 148 7.63 -1.08 -10.93
CA GLN A 148 7.39 -1.49 -9.55
C GLN A 148 7.64 -0.38 -8.55
N ALA A 149 8.74 0.37 -8.71
CA ALA A 149 9.05 1.51 -7.83
C ALA A 149 7.97 2.61 -7.92
N ASN A 150 7.51 2.92 -9.13
CA ASN A 150 6.44 3.89 -9.35
C ASN A 150 5.12 3.42 -8.73
N GLY A 151 4.73 2.16 -8.96
CA GLY A 151 3.54 1.57 -8.37
C GLY A 151 3.58 1.58 -6.83
N ALA A 152 4.70 1.16 -6.26
CA ALA A 152 4.95 1.20 -4.82
C ALA A 152 4.79 2.61 -4.24
N LEU A 153 5.37 3.63 -4.90
CA LEU A 153 5.25 5.02 -4.47
C LEU A 153 3.79 5.49 -4.49
N ILE A 154 3.05 5.19 -5.56
CA ILE A 154 1.64 5.55 -5.69
C ILE A 154 0.83 4.90 -4.56
N LEU A 155 1.06 3.63 -4.24
CA LEU A 155 0.37 2.94 -3.15
C LEU A 155 0.63 3.61 -1.78
N ILE A 156 1.88 4.00 -1.51
CA ILE A 156 2.23 4.74 -0.28
C ILE A 156 1.47 6.06 -0.22
N VAL A 157 1.47 6.83 -1.31
CA VAL A 157 0.78 8.13 -1.39
C VAL A 157 -0.72 7.96 -1.19
N LEU A 158 -1.35 7.02 -1.90
CA LEU A 158 -2.79 6.77 -1.81
C LEU A 158 -3.22 6.30 -0.42
N ALA A 159 -2.50 5.35 0.18
CA ALA A 159 -2.80 4.87 1.52
C ALA A 159 -2.60 5.97 2.58
N THR A 160 -1.56 6.79 2.43
CA THR A 160 -1.29 7.90 3.36
C THR A 160 -2.34 9.00 3.22
N ALA A 161 -2.71 9.37 1.99
CA ALA A 161 -3.78 10.34 1.71
C ALA A 161 -5.13 9.86 2.25
N GLY A 162 -5.47 8.58 2.00
CA GLY A 162 -6.61 7.91 2.60
C GLY A 162 -6.61 8.06 4.12
N SER A 163 -5.50 7.68 4.77
CA SER A 163 -5.35 7.75 6.22
C SER A 163 -5.52 9.15 6.79
N LEU A 164 -4.96 10.16 6.14
CA LEU A 164 -5.17 11.56 6.51
C LEU A 164 -6.66 11.93 6.46
N MET A 165 -7.39 11.54 5.42
CA MET A 165 -8.84 11.77 5.34
C MET A 165 -9.59 11.07 6.49
N GLY A 166 -9.28 9.80 6.76
CA GLY A 166 -9.90 9.04 7.87
C GLY A 166 -9.62 9.66 9.24
N GLY A 167 -8.38 10.11 9.46
CA GLY A 167 -7.99 10.84 10.66
C GLY A 167 -8.72 12.18 10.79
N ALA A 168 -8.85 12.93 9.68
CA ALA A 168 -9.54 14.21 9.67
C ALA A 168 -11.02 14.07 10.01
N VAL A 169 -11.71 13.09 9.41
CA VAL A 169 -13.12 12.76 9.73
C VAL A 169 -13.28 12.48 11.23
N ARG A 170 -12.38 11.68 11.81
CA ARG A 170 -12.44 11.37 13.26
C ARG A 170 -12.16 12.59 14.14
N GLY A 171 -11.19 13.42 13.76
CA GLY A 171 -10.79 14.60 14.52
C GLY A 171 -11.89 15.67 14.56
N LEU A 172 -12.60 15.88 13.46
CA LEU A 172 -13.71 16.84 13.37
C LEU A 172 -14.92 16.43 14.24
N GLY A 173 -15.21 15.13 14.33
CA GLY A 173 -16.34 14.62 15.14
C GLY A 173 -16.07 14.52 16.65
N GLY A 174 -14.87 14.89 17.13
CA GLY A 174 -14.37 14.54 18.46
C GLY A 174 -14.16 15.68 19.45
N GLY A 175 -14.74 16.88 19.24
CA GLY A 175 -14.51 18.05 20.10
C GLY A 175 -14.89 17.85 21.58
N PRO A 176 -14.28 18.60 22.52
CA PRO A 176 -14.59 18.46 23.94
C PRO A 176 -15.99 19.00 24.21
N ARG A 177 -16.83 18.26 24.97
CA ARG A 177 -18.01 18.86 25.59
C ARG A 177 -17.51 19.85 26.63
N ARG A 178 -18.05 21.08 26.60
CA ARG A 178 -17.66 22.21 27.44
C ARG A 178 -17.86 21.98 28.95
N GLU A 179 -18.52 20.88 29.34
CA GLU A 179 -18.94 20.59 30.71
C GLU A 179 -17.82 20.08 31.63
N GLU A 180 -16.75 19.46 31.12
CA GLU A 180 -15.66 18.95 31.98
C GLU A 180 -14.67 20.03 32.46
N ARG A 181 -14.80 21.27 31.99
CA ARG A 181 -13.88 22.38 32.34
C ARG A 181 -14.42 23.29 33.45
N ALA A 182 -15.58 22.98 34.03
CA ALA A 182 -16.30 23.87 34.95
C ALA A 182 -16.68 23.22 36.30
N LEU A 183 -15.89 22.28 36.82
CA LEU A 183 -15.98 21.89 38.23
C LEU A 183 -14.81 22.52 38.99
N PRO A 184 -15.00 23.72 39.59
CA PRO A 184 -14.04 24.24 40.55
C PRO A 184 -13.98 23.27 41.74
N THR A 185 -12.77 22.85 42.07
CA THR A 185 -12.38 21.98 43.19
C THR A 185 -12.52 22.69 44.54
N THR A 186 -13.62 23.42 44.74
CA THR A 186 -13.90 24.19 45.96
C THR A 186 -15.32 23.88 46.40
N LEU A 187 -15.55 22.66 46.89
CA LEU A 187 -16.68 22.29 47.74
C LEU A 187 -16.37 20.92 48.39
N MET A 188 -15.24 20.87 49.09
CA MET A 188 -15.00 19.93 50.19
C MET A 188 -14.23 20.71 51.26
N ALA A 189 -14.98 21.54 51.97
CA ALA A 189 -14.61 22.12 53.26
C ALA A 189 -15.87 22.05 54.14
#